data_AF-A0A7X8URW1-F1
#
_entry.id   AF-A0A7X8URW1-F1
#
_cell.length_a   1.000
_cell.length_b   1.000
_cell.length_c   1.000
_cell.angle_alpha   90.00
_cell.angle_beta   90.00
_cell.angle_gamma   90.00
#
_symmetry.space_group_name_H-M   'P 1'
#
loop_
_entity.id
_entity.type
_entity.pdbx_description
1 polymer ?
#
loop_
_entity_poly.entity_id
_entity_poly.type
_entity_poly.pdbx_seq_one_letter_code
_entity_poly.pdbx_strand_id
1 'polypeptide(L)'
;MNNCLLKLIGSGVCFVASIATTSLADAATQSEDAPTGLVVYLPFNKDFQDYSGNNNHGSPRGNVQIVDDPTGVRPGKVAEFDGSGDWVILPHIPLNNRPFAFAFWLKADAGSAYGLVMQKASDATNRFFHLMTRFTRRPYLGFYGNDVSSPLAIDMEWNHLVFQYTGTAQEIWHNGQRVAVKVTSAYAGTSGSTYIGRDPNWSNVSASDLKGYVDEFRVYDRALTEEEIQMIMGFPFPPSIVHAVSRRYHEQAGLFDVPLNLYGDASIECRAGSLLRLIFTFTKDVVPADGVLDNEVVVSNRQAVLSLEGRELTAEIWGASSPSCLTVAISGLVDLEGQPLEGPNQLCLGILTADVNGDGKVNIFDLVSTRNAMNQPVTATNFRADVNASGAINIFDLVAIRNNLNMTLDCDSPPQH
;
A
#
# COMPACT_ATOMS: atom_id res chain seq x y z
N MET A 1 -12.37 -15.46 -52.16
CA MET A 1 -13.09 -15.14 -53.42
C MET A 1 -13.35 -13.65 -53.45
N ASN A 2 -12.62 -12.90 -54.29
CA ASN A 2 -13.12 -11.86 -55.21
C ASN A 2 -11.95 -11.00 -55.69
N ASN A 3 -11.66 -11.17 -56.99
CA ASN A 3 -10.67 -10.43 -57.76
C ASN A 3 -11.16 -9.00 -58.03
N CYS A 4 -10.22 -8.06 -58.11
CA CYS A 4 -10.39 -6.88 -58.94
C CYS A 4 -9.14 -6.71 -59.83
N LEU A 5 -9.35 -6.79 -61.14
CA LEU A 5 -8.36 -6.59 -62.20
C LEU A 5 -7.96 -5.11 -62.28
N LEU A 6 -6.66 -4.83 -62.44
CA LEU A 6 -6.21 -3.59 -63.10
C LEU A 6 -5.18 -3.91 -64.20
N LYS A 7 -5.57 -3.58 -65.42
CA LYS A 7 -4.78 -3.64 -66.66
C LYS A 7 -3.78 -2.47 -66.66
N LEU A 8 -2.49 -2.73 -66.83
CA LEU A 8 -1.47 -1.69 -67.02
C LEU A 8 -0.93 -1.74 -68.46
N ILE A 9 -1.07 -0.62 -69.15
CA ILE A 9 -0.41 -0.27 -70.40
C ILE A 9 0.60 0.83 -70.05
N GLY A 10 1.81 0.75 -70.58
CA GLY A 10 2.63 1.94 -70.82
C GLY A 10 3.69 2.25 -69.77
N SER A 11 4.94 2.05 -70.21
CA SER A 11 6.21 2.52 -69.66
C SER A 11 6.21 3.98 -69.16
N GLY A 12 6.66 4.18 -67.92
CA GLY A 12 7.02 5.49 -67.38
C GLY A 12 7.61 5.32 -65.99
N VAL A 13 8.89 5.67 -65.84
CA VAL A 13 9.69 5.50 -64.61
C VAL A 13 9.10 6.36 -63.48
N CYS A 14 8.64 5.74 -62.40
CA CYS A 14 8.28 6.39 -61.14
C CYS A 14 9.31 6.02 -60.06
N PHE A 15 9.97 7.02 -59.49
CA PHE A 15 10.76 6.88 -58.27
C PHE A 15 9.83 6.48 -57.12
N VAL A 16 9.98 5.27 -56.60
CA VAL A 16 9.30 4.85 -55.37
C VAL A 16 10.24 5.16 -54.21
N ALA A 17 9.92 6.20 -53.44
CA ALA A 17 10.46 6.36 -52.10
C ALA A 17 9.97 5.16 -51.27
N SER A 18 10.86 4.22 -51.00
CA SER A 18 10.59 3.12 -50.08
C SER A 18 10.51 3.68 -48.67
N ILE A 19 9.29 4.02 -48.22
CA ILE A 19 9.00 4.17 -46.81
C ILE A 19 9.11 2.76 -46.24
N ALA A 20 10.23 2.45 -45.59
CA ALA A 20 10.34 1.28 -44.76
C ALA A 20 9.34 1.45 -43.61
N THR A 21 8.18 0.81 -43.73
CA THR A 21 7.34 0.49 -42.58
C THR A 21 8.11 -0.52 -41.75
N THR A 22 8.99 -0.05 -40.88
CA THR A 22 9.47 -0.87 -39.77
C THR A 22 8.25 -1.12 -38.88
N SER A 23 7.75 -2.35 -38.93
CA SER A 23 6.82 -2.84 -37.92
C SER A 23 7.47 -2.61 -36.57
N LEU A 24 6.89 -1.74 -35.75
CA LEU A 24 7.17 -1.67 -34.32
C LEU A 24 6.54 -2.91 -33.69
N ALA A 25 7.18 -4.04 -33.92
CA ALA A 25 6.88 -5.33 -33.31
C ALA A 25 8.22 -5.92 -32.88
N ASP A 26 8.86 -5.26 -31.93
CA ASP A 26 9.59 -5.88 -30.82
C ASP A 26 10.16 -4.75 -29.93
N ALA A 27 9.29 -4.14 -29.15
CA ALA A 27 9.69 -3.66 -27.84
C ALA A 27 9.03 -4.64 -26.88
N ALA A 28 9.69 -5.78 -26.68
CA ALA A 28 9.31 -6.72 -25.65
C ALA A 28 9.20 -5.95 -24.33
N THR A 29 7.98 -5.87 -23.81
CA THR A 29 7.66 -5.57 -22.44
C THR A 29 8.54 -6.46 -21.57
N GLN A 30 9.61 -5.89 -21.00
CA GLN A 30 10.27 -6.51 -19.87
C GLN A 30 9.25 -6.48 -18.74
N SER A 31 8.74 -7.64 -18.34
CA SER A 31 8.17 -7.78 -17.01
C SER A 31 9.29 -7.45 -16.03
N GLU A 32 9.08 -6.41 -15.25
CA GLU A 32 10.04 -5.97 -14.24
C GLU A 32 10.01 -6.98 -13.09
N ASP A 33 10.82 -8.04 -13.17
CA ASP A 33 11.00 -9.01 -12.09
C ASP A 33 11.49 -8.30 -10.81
N ALA A 34 11.03 -8.76 -9.65
CA ALA A 34 11.48 -8.25 -8.36
C ALA A 34 13.02 -8.25 -8.25
N PRO A 35 13.65 -7.28 -7.55
CA PRO A 35 15.10 -7.17 -7.56
C PRO A 35 15.75 -8.43 -6.99
N THR A 36 16.62 -9.04 -7.79
CA THR A 36 17.37 -10.24 -7.37
C THR A 36 18.40 -9.92 -6.28
N GLY A 37 18.94 -10.95 -5.61
CA GLY A 37 20.02 -10.78 -4.63
C GLY A 37 19.56 -10.38 -3.23
N LEU A 38 18.27 -10.59 -2.90
CA LEU A 38 17.72 -10.34 -1.57
C LEU A 38 18.32 -11.32 -0.54
N VAL A 39 18.89 -10.76 0.53
CA VAL A 39 19.61 -11.48 1.61
C VAL A 39 18.82 -11.49 2.91
N VAL A 40 18.10 -10.39 3.18
CA VAL A 40 17.26 -10.22 4.36
C VAL A 40 16.02 -9.46 3.93
N TYR A 41 14.85 -9.91 4.35
CA TYR A 41 13.61 -9.15 4.26
C TYR A 41 12.81 -9.28 5.56
N LEU A 42 12.70 -8.18 6.29
CA LEU A 42 11.86 -8.07 7.49
C LEU A 42 10.69 -7.13 7.17
N PRO A 43 9.49 -7.66 6.87
CA PRO A 43 8.33 -6.83 6.57
C PRO A 43 7.74 -6.14 7.80
N PHE A 44 8.04 -6.64 9.01
CA PHE A 44 7.47 -6.12 10.27
C PHE A 44 5.93 -6.10 10.35
N ASN A 45 5.25 -6.90 9.52
CA ASN A 45 3.79 -7.04 9.57
C ASN A 45 3.26 -7.89 10.73
N LYS A 46 4.07 -8.81 11.26
CA LYS A 46 3.61 -9.73 12.33
C LYS A 46 4.72 -10.22 13.26
N ASP A 47 5.95 -10.28 12.78
CA ASP A 47 7.11 -10.80 13.52
C ASP A 47 8.41 -10.17 13.00
N PHE A 48 9.53 -10.60 13.58
CA PHE A 48 10.88 -10.19 13.20
C PHE A 48 11.58 -11.26 12.34
N GLN A 49 10.84 -12.15 11.68
CA GLN A 49 11.43 -13.22 10.87
C GLN A 49 11.90 -12.69 9.51
N ASP A 50 12.97 -13.28 8.97
CA ASP A 50 13.42 -13.06 7.61
C ASP A 50 12.59 -13.84 6.58
N TYR A 51 11.96 -13.12 5.65
CA TYR A 51 11.13 -13.61 4.55
C TYR A 51 11.89 -13.68 3.22
N SER A 52 13.20 -13.43 3.20
CA SER A 52 14.01 -13.59 1.98
C SER A 52 14.29 -15.06 1.63
N GLY A 53 14.02 -15.99 2.55
CA GLY A 53 14.37 -17.40 2.42
C GLY A 53 15.77 -17.76 2.93
N ASN A 54 16.55 -16.78 3.41
CA ASN A 54 17.93 -17.00 3.88
C ASN A 54 18.06 -17.24 5.40
N ASN A 55 16.96 -17.19 6.14
CA ASN A 55 16.88 -17.45 7.59
C ASN A 55 17.75 -16.51 8.45
N ASN A 56 17.98 -15.27 7.99
CA ASN A 56 18.65 -14.22 8.75
C ASN A 56 17.68 -13.53 9.72
N HIS A 57 16.96 -14.31 10.53
CA HIS A 57 15.88 -13.81 11.38
C HIS A 57 16.36 -12.77 12.40
N GLY A 58 15.52 -11.77 12.64
CA GLY A 58 15.73 -10.74 13.66
C GLY A 58 15.41 -11.23 15.06
N SER A 59 16.26 -10.86 16.01
CA SER A 59 16.06 -11.05 17.45
C SER A 59 15.90 -9.69 18.14
N PRO A 60 14.67 -9.25 18.46
CA PRO A 60 14.46 -7.97 19.14
C PRO A 60 15.07 -7.98 20.55
N ARG A 61 15.56 -6.83 20.99
CA ARG A 61 16.03 -6.52 22.34
C ARG A 61 15.35 -5.24 22.81
N GLY A 62 15.12 -5.14 24.12
CA GLY A 62 14.29 -4.06 24.66
C GLY A 62 12.82 -4.30 24.37
N ASN A 63 12.08 -3.23 24.13
CA ASN A 63 10.65 -3.20 23.87
C ASN A 63 10.32 -2.85 22.40
N VAL A 64 11.08 -3.39 21.45
CA VAL A 64 10.71 -3.27 20.02
C VAL A 64 9.39 -4.03 19.79
N GLN A 65 8.37 -3.33 19.31
CA GLN A 65 7.02 -3.89 19.11
C GLN A 65 6.61 -3.83 17.64
N ILE A 66 5.73 -4.75 17.25
CA ILE A 66 5.03 -4.72 15.96
C ILE A 66 3.65 -4.10 16.20
N VAL A 67 3.45 -2.89 15.70
CA VAL A 67 2.27 -2.05 15.98
C VAL A 67 1.59 -1.62 14.69
N ASP A 68 0.34 -1.19 14.76
CA ASP A 68 -0.28 -0.51 13.62
C ASP A 68 0.43 0.82 13.33
N ASP A 69 0.51 1.23 12.06
CA ASP A 69 1.10 2.51 11.70
C ASP A 69 0.32 3.65 12.39
N PRO A 70 0.95 4.45 13.27
CA PRO A 70 0.27 5.52 14.00
C PRO A 70 -0.29 6.62 13.09
N THR A 71 0.17 6.70 11.83
CA THR A 71 -0.36 7.65 10.84
C THR A 71 -1.50 7.06 10.01
N GLY A 72 -1.68 5.74 10.02
CA GLY A 72 -2.64 5.01 9.17
C GLY A 72 -2.33 5.08 7.67
N VAL A 73 -1.13 5.55 7.29
CA VAL A 73 -0.73 5.70 5.89
C VAL A 73 -0.29 4.36 5.30
N ARG A 74 0.37 3.52 6.10
CA ARG A 74 0.82 2.20 5.67
C ARG A 74 -0.22 1.13 5.94
N PRO A 75 -0.52 0.26 4.95
CA PRO A 75 -1.23 -0.98 5.23
C PRO A 75 -0.35 -1.91 6.08
N GLY A 76 -0.97 -2.66 6.99
CA GLY A 76 -0.26 -3.62 7.84
C GLY A 76 0.30 -3.03 9.13
N LYS A 77 1.39 -3.62 9.63
CA LYS A 77 2.04 -3.25 10.90
C LYS A 77 3.48 -2.85 10.64
N VAL A 78 4.08 -2.14 11.60
CA VAL A 78 5.43 -1.59 11.53
C VAL A 78 6.20 -1.90 12.81
N ALA A 79 7.53 -1.88 12.75
CA ALA A 79 8.37 -2.00 13.94
C ALA A 79 8.53 -0.64 14.63
N GLU A 80 8.08 -0.52 15.87
CA GLU A 80 8.28 0.63 16.74
C GLU A 80 9.54 0.47 17.61
N PHE A 81 10.34 1.52 17.67
CA PHE A 81 11.51 1.66 18.53
C PHE A 81 11.31 2.88 19.44
N ASP A 82 11.41 2.70 20.76
CA ASP A 82 11.07 3.76 21.74
C ASP A 82 12.22 4.75 22.04
N GLY A 83 13.42 4.48 21.52
CA GLY A 83 14.64 5.26 21.73
C GLY A 83 15.43 4.93 23.00
N SER A 84 15.06 3.87 23.74
CA SER A 84 15.62 3.53 25.04
C SER A 84 16.03 2.05 25.16
N GLY A 85 17.16 1.70 24.51
CA GLY A 85 17.69 0.34 24.62
C GLY A 85 17.02 -0.68 23.70
N ASP A 86 16.38 -0.20 22.64
CA ASP A 86 15.59 -0.95 21.69
C ASP A 86 16.36 -1.17 20.38
N TRP A 87 16.56 -2.44 19.99
CA TRP A 87 17.14 -2.77 18.69
C TRP A 87 16.83 -4.19 18.26
N VAL A 88 16.89 -4.45 16.95
CA VAL A 88 16.79 -5.80 16.39
C VAL A 88 18.19 -6.30 16.04
N ILE A 89 18.53 -7.53 16.45
CA ILE A 89 19.81 -8.17 16.14
C ILE A 89 19.60 -9.18 15.01
N LEU A 90 20.34 -9.02 13.92
CA LEU A 90 20.50 -10.02 12.87
C LEU A 90 21.85 -10.74 13.00
N PRO A 91 21.99 -11.93 12.40
CA PRO A 91 23.29 -12.56 12.20
C PRO A 91 24.29 -11.65 11.45
N HIS A 92 25.54 -12.12 11.37
CA HIS A 92 26.52 -11.45 10.52
C HIS A 92 26.12 -11.58 9.05
N ILE A 93 25.99 -10.45 8.35
CA ILE A 93 25.73 -10.41 6.92
C ILE A 93 27.07 -10.20 6.18
N PRO A 94 27.48 -11.11 5.29
CA PRO A 94 28.80 -11.07 4.64
C PRO A 94 28.85 -10.02 3.51
N LEU A 95 29.04 -8.76 3.90
CA LEU A 95 29.09 -7.59 3.00
C LEU A 95 30.50 -7.26 2.49
N ASN A 96 31.53 -7.98 2.93
CA ASN A 96 32.92 -7.62 2.65
C ASN A 96 33.31 -7.81 1.18
N ASN A 97 34.05 -6.84 0.64
CA ASN A 97 34.63 -6.84 -0.71
C ASN A 97 33.62 -7.08 -1.84
N ARG A 98 32.38 -6.63 -1.64
CA ARG A 98 31.30 -6.76 -2.64
C ARG A 98 30.35 -5.56 -2.59
N PRO A 99 29.61 -5.29 -3.69
CA PRO A 99 28.50 -4.34 -3.63
C PRO A 99 27.37 -4.88 -2.76
N PHE A 100 26.56 -3.99 -2.21
CA PHE A 100 25.38 -4.31 -1.40
C PHE A 100 24.46 -3.10 -1.26
N ALA A 101 23.20 -3.32 -0.91
CA ALA A 101 22.23 -2.27 -0.63
C ALA A 101 21.39 -2.60 0.61
N PHE A 102 21.09 -1.58 1.40
CA PHE A 102 20.09 -1.60 2.46
C PHE A 102 18.96 -0.68 2.03
N ALA A 103 17.71 -1.16 2.07
CA ALA A 103 16.53 -0.38 1.74
C ALA A 103 15.48 -0.55 2.83
N PHE A 104 14.89 0.53 3.30
CA PHE A 104 13.82 0.48 4.29
C PHE A 104 13.07 1.81 4.31
N TRP A 105 11.86 1.74 4.83
CA TRP A 105 11.11 2.93 5.18
C TRP A 105 11.38 3.34 6.63
N LEU A 106 11.49 4.64 6.86
CA LEU A 106 11.81 5.22 8.15
C LEU A 106 10.90 6.42 8.44
N LYS A 107 10.24 6.42 9.59
CA LYS A 107 9.63 7.61 10.20
C LYS A 107 10.29 7.82 11.57
N ALA A 108 11.09 8.87 11.71
CA ALA A 108 11.86 9.12 12.93
C ALA A 108 11.34 10.36 13.67
N ASP A 109 11.43 10.30 15.00
CA ASP A 109 11.05 11.42 15.88
C ASP A 109 11.97 12.65 15.70
N ALA A 110 11.62 13.75 16.36
CA ALA A 110 12.31 15.04 16.26
C ALA A 110 13.79 15.06 16.72
N GLY A 111 14.37 13.92 17.13
CA GLY A 111 15.79 13.80 17.48
C GLY A 111 16.73 14.11 16.32
N SER A 112 17.98 14.44 16.66
CA SER A 112 19.00 14.93 15.72
C SER A 112 19.87 13.81 15.12
N ALA A 113 20.15 12.77 15.90
CA ALA A 113 21.03 11.69 15.50
C ALA A 113 20.59 10.33 16.07
N TYR A 114 20.31 9.39 15.19
CA TYR A 114 19.90 8.02 15.52
C TYR A 114 20.79 6.99 14.82
N GLY A 115 21.16 5.93 15.54
CA GLY A 115 21.72 4.74 14.92
C GLY A 115 20.64 3.98 14.14
N LEU A 116 20.84 3.74 12.85
CA LEU A 116 19.85 3.05 12.01
C LEU A 116 20.26 1.59 11.77
N VAL A 117 21.48 1.37 11.27
CA VAL A 117 22.03 0.02 11.09
C VAL A 117 23.50 0.04 11.42
N MET A 118 24.05 -1.00 12.03
CA MET A 118 25.50 -1.15 12.16
C MET A 118 25.99 -2.59 12.12
N GLN A 119 27.21 -2.77 11.60
CA GLN A 119 27.94 -4.03 11.66
C GLN A 119 29.44 -3.76 11.92
N LYS A 120 29.92 -4.20 13.09
CA LYS A 120 31.26 -3.87 13.60
C LYS A 120 32.17 -5.11 13.68
N ALA A 121 33.22 -5.13 12.86
CA ALA A 121 34.31 -6.09 13.00
C ALA A 121 35.42 -5.56 13.95
N SER A 122 35.74 -4.27 13.86
CA SER A 122 36.71 -3.56 14.72
C SER A 122 36.56 -2.05 14.56
N ASP A 123 37.07 -1.24 15.50
CA ASP A 123 37.12 0.24 15.39
C ASP A 123 38.20 0.72 14.41
N ALA A 124 38.02 0.41 13.13
CA ALA A 124 38.94 0.78 12.06
C ALA A 124 38.19 1.07 10.74
N THR A 125 38.78 1.96 9.92
CA THR A 125 38.27 2.28 8.58
C THR A 125 38.10 1.02 7.74
N ASN A 126 37.00 0.97 7.00
CA ASN A 126 36.51 -0.17 6.23
C ASN A 126 36.10 -1.39 7.06
N ARG A 127 36.06 -1.32 8.40
CA ARG A 127 35.74 -2.48 9.27
C ARG A 127 34.57 -2.22 10.23
N PHE A 128 33.98 -1.03 10.22
CA PHE A 128 32.80 -0.70 11.01
C PHE A 128 31.77 0.02 10.13
N PHE A 129 30.85 -0.77 9.59
CA PHE A 129 29.71 -0.30 8.79
C PHE A 129 28.67 0.34 9.69
N HIS A 130 28.15 1.49 9.26
CA HIS A 130 27.06 2.17 9.94
C HIS A 130 26.20 2.96 8.95
N LEU A 131 24.90 2.92 9.22
CA LEU A 131 23.87 3.81 8.70
C LEU A 131 23.32 4.60 9.89
N MET A 132 23.18 5.90 9.74
CA MET A 132 22.68 6.74 10.83
C MET A 132 22.09 8.04 10.32
N THR A 133 21.31 8.70 11.16
CA THR A 133 21.06 10.14 11.00
C THR A 133 22.02 10.93 11.88
N ARG A 134 22.43 12.13 11.44
CA ARG A 134 23.18 13.08 12.27
C ARG A 134 22.69 14.52 12.08
N PHE A 135 23.08 15.41 12.98
CA PHE A 135 22.79 16.85 12.92
C PHE A 135 21.28 17.12 12.82
N THR A 136 20.81 17.76 11.76
CA THR A 136 19.37 17.98 11.54
C THR A 136 18.75 16.77 10.82
N ARG A 137 18.89 15.55 11.37
CA ARG A 137 18.38 14.30 10.76
C ARG A 137 18.89 13.99 9.35
N ARG A 138 20.14 14.34 9.03
CA ARG A 138 20.72 14.02 7.72
C ARG A 138 21.20 12.57 7.69
N PRO A 139 20.84 11.76 6.68
CA PRO A 139 21.37 10.41 6.51
C PRO A 139 22.89 10.36 6.24
N TYR A 140 23.57 9.40 6.87
CA TYR A 140 24.99 9.07 6.69
C TYR A 140 25.15 7.57 6.43
N LEU A 141 26.05 7.25 5.51
CA LEU A 141 26.54 5.90 5.26
C LEU A 141 28.06 5.93 5.36
N GLY A 142 28.65 5.05 6.17
CA GLY A 142 30.09 5.03 6.34
C GLY A 142 30.63 3.67 6.79
N PHE A 143 31.93 3.48 6.58
CA PHE A 143 32.69 2.33 7.03
C PHE A 143 33.76 2.74 8.06
N TYR A 144 33.51 3.81 8.83
CA TYR A 144 34.39 4.42 9.84
C TYR A 144 35.37 5.46 9.28
N GLY A 145 35.00 6.74 9.39
CA GLY A 145 35.83 7.89 9.03
C GLY A 145 35.85 8.23 7.54
N ASN A 146 35.05 7.52 6.74
CA ASN A 146 34.99 7.69 5.28
C ASN A 146 33.57 8.00 4.78
N ASP A 147 32.69 8.43 5.68
CA ASP A 147 31.25 8.53 5.46
C ASP A 147 30.88 9.45 4.27
N VAL A 148 29.86 9.05 3.51
CA VAL A 148 29.06 9.92 2.65
C VAL A 148 27.90 10.48 3.46
N SER A 149 27.52 11.74 3.19
CA SER A 149 26.40 12.40 3.86
C SER A 149 25.39 12.92 2.84
N SER A 150 24.11 12.69 3.12
CA SER A 150 23.03 13.28 2.34
C SER A 150 23.03 14.80 2.53
N PRO A 151 22.86 15.62 1.48
CA PRO A 151 22.60 17.06 1.62
C PRO A 151 21.22 17.36 2.21
N LEU A 152 20.30 16.41 2.13
CA LEU A 152 18.92 16.54 2.61
C LEU A 152 18.75 15.90 3.99
N ALA A 153 17.91 16.52 4.81
CA ALA A 153 17.41 15.95 6.04
C ALA A 153 16.19 15.08 5.74
N ILE A 154 15.98 14.01 6.52
CA ILE A 154 14.64 13.39 6.56
C ILE A 154 13.69 14.29 7.36
N ASP A 155 12.44 14.33 6.92
CA ASP A 155 11.36 14.91 7.71
C ASP A 155 10.89 13.93 8.80
N MET A 156 9.82 14.28 9.50
CA MET A 156 9.22 13.42 10.53
C MET A 156 8.12 12.53 9.95
N GLU A 157 7.97 12.46 8.63
CA GLU A 157 7.06 11.56 7.92
C GLU A 157 7.79 10.30 7.45
N TRP A 158 7.07 9.45 6.72
CA TRP A 158 7.66 8.26 6.12
C TRP A 158 8.62 8.62 4.99
N ASN A 159 9.87 8.22 5.13
CA ASN A 159 10.93 8.42 4.16
C ASN A 159 11.43 7.05 3.68
N HIS A 160 11.47 6.83 2.37
CA HIS A 160 12.13 5.66 1.81
C HIS A 160 13.61 5.96 1.63
N LEU A 161 14.47 5.14 2.25
CA LEU A 161 15.92 5.33 2.22
C LEU A 161 16.58 4.08 1.62
N VAL A 162 17.48 4.31 0.67
CA VAL A 162 18.40 3.27 0.19
C VAL A 162 19.84 3.72 0.41
N PHE A 163 20.61 2.89 1.09
CA PHE A 163 22.03 3.08 1.33
C PHE A 163 22.78 1.94 0.65
N GLN A 164 23.67 2.25 -0.29
CA GLN A 164 24.35 1.20 -1.03
C GLN A 164 25.82 1.48 -1.27
N TYR A 165 26.58 0.40 -1.43
CA TYR A 165 27.92 0.42 -1.96
C TYR A 165 27.93 -0.25 -3.32
N THR A 166 28.37 0.45 -4.35
CA THR A 166 28.33 -0.01 -5.75
C THR A 166 29.54 -0.84 -6.15
N GLY A 167 30.43 -1.18 -5.21
CA GLY A 167 31.76 -1.74 -5.50
C GLY A 167 32.83 -0.68 -5.74
N THR A 168 32.45 0.58 -5.90
CA THR A 168 33.40 1.71 -6.06
C THR A 168 33.00 2.97 -5.30
N ALA A 169 31.71 3.15 -5.01
CA ALA A 169 31.19 4.32 -4.31
C ALA A 169 30.11 3.95 -3.30
N GLN A 170 30.03 4.74 -2.22
CA GLN A 170 28.86 4.79 -1.35
C GLN A 170 27.82 5.73 -1.97
N GLU A 171 26.55 5.34 -1.92
CA GLU A 171 25.41 6.14 -2.37
C GLU A 171 24.31 6.19 -1.31
N ILE A 172 23.61 7.32 -1.28
CA ILE A 172 22.37 7.49 -0.50
C ILE A 172 21.29 7.93 -1.47
N TRP A 173 20.17 7.22 -1.43
CA TRP A 173 18.93 7.56 -2.11
C TRP A 173 17.86 7.88 -1.09
N HIS A 174 17.07 8.91 -1.35
CA HIS A 174 16.00 9.40 -0.49
C HIS A 174 14.76 9.62 -1.35
N ASN A 175 13.68 8.91 -1.04
CA ASN A 175 12.43 8.92 -1.79
C ASN A 175 12.65 8.72 -3.29
N GLY A 176 13.45 7.71 -3.62
CA GLY A 176 13.70 7.27 -5.00
C GLY A 176 14.72 8.10 -5.76
N GLN A 177 15.24 9.19 -5.18
CA GLN A 177 16.24 10.05 -5.82
C GLN A 177 17.62 9.86 -5.20
N ARG A 178 18.67 9.74 -6.01
CA ARG A 178 20.05 9.71 -5.52
C ARG A 178 20.46 11.09 -5.02
N VAL A 179 20.64 11.23 -3.72
CA VAL A 179 20.95 12.51 -3.07
C VAL A 179 22.43 12.67 -2.74
N ALA A 180 23.18 11.58 -2.63
CA ALA A 180 24.62 11.64 -2.37
C ALA A 180 25.39 10.47 -2.97
N VAL A 181 26.63 10.73 -3.35
CA VAL A 181 27.58 9.74 -3.85
C VAL A 181 29.00 10.10 -3.41
N LYS A 182 29.81 9.10 -3.04
CA LYS A 182 31.22 9.29 -2.68
C LYS A 182 32.04 8.05 -3.04
N VAL A 183 33.09 8.25 -3.83
CA VAL A 183 34.07 7.18 -4.13
C VAL A 183 34.76 6.76 -2.83
N THR A 184 34.85 5.45 -2.61
CA THR A 184 35.48 4.90 -1.41
C THR A 184 35.99 3.48 -1.65
N SER A 185 36.87 3.02 -0.77
CA SER A 185 37.29 1.61 -0.74
C SER A 185 36.17 0.70 -0.24
N ALA A 186 36.26 -0.58 -0.59
CA ALA A 186 35.28 -1.57 -0.17
C ALA A 186 35.23 -1.73 1.35
N TYR A 187 34.04 -2.03 1.86
CA TYR A 187 33.89 -2.57 3.21
C TYR A 187 34.63 -3.91 3.29
N ALA A 188 35.41 -4.10 4.36
CA ALA A 188 36.29 -5.26 4.57
C ALA A 188 36.06 -5.93 5.93
N GLY A 189 34.98 -5.59 6.64
CA GLY A 189 34.60 -6.23 7.90
C GLY A 189 34.00 -7.62 7.66
N THR A 190 34.54 -8.63 8.34
CA THR A 190 34.21 -10.06 8.13
C THR A 190 33.51 -10.71 9.32
N SER A 191 33.06 -9.90 10.28
CA SER A 191 32.47 -10.37 11.53
C SER A 191 31.61 -9.28 12.18
N GLY A 192 30.90 -9.68 13.24
CA GLY A 192 30.01 -8.82 14.01
C GLY A 192 28.56 -8.98 13.55
N SER A 193 27.64 -9.01 14.51
CA SER A 193 26.20 -9.00 14.23
C SER A 193 25.79 -7.70 13.56
N THR A 194 24.72 -7.77 12.77
CA THR A 194 24.06 -6.58 12.24
C THR A 194 22.99 -6.13 13.22
N TYR A 195 22.99 -4.86 13.61
CA TYR A 195 22.01 -4.27 14.52
C TYR A 195 21.15 -3.28 13.75
N ILE A 196 19.83 -3.28 13.98
CA ILE A 196 18.87 -2.29 13.47
C ILE A 196 18.38 -1.45 14.65
N GLY A 197 18.47 -0.13 14.54
CA GLY A 197 18.01 0.83 15.55
C GLY A 197 19.01 1.13 16.67
N ARG A 198 20.22 0.57 16.63
CA ARG A 198 21.22 0.73 17.71
C ARG A 198 22.24 1.82 17.43
N ASP A 199 22.51 2.66 18.43
CA ASP A 199 23.62 3.62 18.41
C ASP A 199 25.00 2.92 18.39
N PRO A 200 25.92 3.32 17.50
CA PRO A 200 27.33 2.93 17.54
C PRO A 200 28.09 3.21 18.84
N ASN A 201 27.57 4.05 19.75
CA ASN A 201 28.17 4.42 21.04
C ASN A 201 29.56 5.07 20.90
N TRP A 202 29.73 5.95 19.92
CA TRP A 202 30.99 6.69 19.76
C TRP A 202 31.08 7.86 20.73
N SER A 203 32.25 8.06 21.30
CA SER A 203 32.49 9.16 22.26
C SER A 203 32.45 10.55 21.64
N ASN A 204 32.60 10.68 20.33
CA ASN A 204 32.65 11.96 19.61
C ASN A 204 31.36 12.30 18.84
N VAL A 205 30.35 11.43 18.87
CA VAL A 205 29.05 11.65 18.23
C VAL A 205 27.96 11.38 19.26
N SER A 206 27.22 12.42 19.65
CA SER A 206 26.05 12.27 20.50
C SER A 206 24.87 11.79 19.66
N ALA A 207 24.72 10.49 19.53
CA ALA A 207 23.57 9.82 18.95
C ALA A 207 22.85 8.98 20.01
N SER A 208 21.61 8.59 19.73
CA SER A 208 20.84 7.66 20.55
C SER A 208 20.41 6.45 19.73
N ASP A 209 19.92 5.42 20.41
CA ASP A 209 19.14 4.38 19.77
C ASP A 209 17.93 5.02 19.07
N LEU A 210 17.47 4.37 18.00
CA LEU A 210 16.39 4.86 17.15
C LEU A 210 15.12 5.07 17.97
N LYS A 211 14.51 6.24 17.78
CA LYS A 211 13.15 6.51 18.20
C LYS A 211 12.26 6.79 16.99
N GLY A 212 11.31 5.91 16.73
CA GLY A 212 10.43 5.98 15.57
C GLY A 212 10.07 4.60 15.03
N TYR A 213 9.76 4.55 13.74
CA TYR A 213 9.20 3.39 13.08
C TYR A 213 10.04 2.99 11.87
N VAL A 214 10.26 1.69 11.73
CA VAL A 214 10.90 1.09 10.55
C VAL A 214 9.92 0.11 9.94
N ASP A 215 9.92 0.08 8.62
CA ASP A 215 9.11 -0.83 7.86
C ASP A 215 9.88 -1.35 6.64
N GLU A 216 9.49 -2.53 6.16
CA GLU A 216 9.91 -3.04 4.85
C GLU A 216 11.45 -3.16 4.68
N PHE A 217 12.13 -3.64 5.73
CA PHE A 217 13.58 -3.67 5.81
C PHE A 217 14.19 -4.76 4.93
N ARG A 218 15.04 -4.34 3.99
CA ARG A 218 15.67 -5.20 2.98
C ARG A 218 17.18 -5.02 2.93
N VAL A 219 17.87 -6.13 2.69
CA VAL A 219 19.30 -6.16 2.40
C VAL A 219 19.53 -6.94 1.12
N TYR A 220 20.33 -6.40 0.22
CA TYR A 220 20.72 -7.02 -1.04
C TYR A 220 22.24 -7.23 -1.12
N ASP A 221 22.69 -8.33 -1.72
CA ASP A 221 24.11 -8.67 -1.90
C ASP A 221 24.77 -8.05 -3.16
N ARG A 222 24.10 -7.02 -3.68
CA ARG A 222 24.50 -6.17 -4.79
C ARG A 222 23.93 -4.76 -4.60
N ALA A 223 24.39 -3.82 -5.42
CA ALA A 223 23.73 -2.52 -5.56
C ALA A 223 22.49 -2.64 -6.44
N LEU A 224 21.50 -1.78 -6.18
CA LEU A 224 20.26 -1.70 -6.92
C LEU A 224 20.35 -0.62 -8.00
N THR A 225 19.60 -0.81 -9.10
CA THR A 225 19.39 0.22 -10.12
C THR A 225 18.36 1.24 -9.66
N GLU A 226 18.23 2.35 -10.40
CA GLU A 226 17.20 3.35 -10.11
C GLU A 226 15.81 2.75 -10.23
N GLU A 227 15.56 1.97 -11.27
CA GLU A 227 14.28 1.29 -11.54
C GLU A 227 13.92 0.33 -10.40
N GLU A 228 14.88 -0.48 -9.94
CA GLU A 228 14.67 -1.37 -8.79
C GLU A 228 14.40 -0.61 -7.49
N ILE A 229 15.06 0.53 -7.29
CA ILE A 229 14.82 1.43 -6.14
C ILE A 229 13.41 2.02 -6.23
N GLN A 230 12.96 2.43 -7.42
CA GLN A 230 11.60 2.92 -7.65
C GLN A 230 10.56 1.81 -7.39
N MET A 231 10.84 0.58 -7.83
CA MET A 231 9.97 -0.57 -7.60
C MET A 231 9.78 -0.88 -6.11
N ILE A 232 10.88 -0.97 -5.34
CA ILE A 232 10.78 -1.28 -3.91
C ILE A 232 10.27 -0.09 -3.08
N MET A 233 10.42 1.12 -3.59
CA MET A 233 9.78 2.32 -3.03
C MET A 233 8.27 2.31 -3.30
N GLY A 234 7.84 1.88 -4.48
CA GLY A 234 6.45 1.82 -4.93
C GLY A 234 5.60 0.75 -4.23
N PHE A 235 6.11 0.14 -3.17
CA PHE A 235 5.61 -1.08 -2.51
C PHE A 235 5.65 -2.31 -3.43
N PRO A 236 6.40 -3.38 -3.11
CA PRO A 236 6.09 -4.73 -3.58
C PRO A 236 5.16 -5.41 -2.55
N PHE A 237 4.11 -4.72 -2.10
CA PHE A 237 3.03 -5.43 -1.42
C PHE A 237 2.10 -6.01 -2.49
N PRO A 238 1.61 -7.24 -2.27
CA PRO A 238 0.50 -7.73 -3.04
C PRO A 238 -0.68 -6.74 -2.94
N PRO A 239 -1.52 -6.64 -3.97
CA PRO A 239 -2.63 -5.70 -3.97
C PRO A 239 -3.55 -5.93 -2.77
N SER A 240 -4.05 -4.87 -2.13
CA SER A 240 -4.98 -4.97 -1.02
C SER A 240 -6.07 -3.92 -1.13
N ILE A 241 -7.23 -4.16 -0.50
CA ILE A 241 -8.37 -3.24 -0.54
C ILE A 241 -8.10 -2.11 0.46
N VAL A 242 -8.11 -0.85 -0.02
CA VAL A 242 -7.94 0.34 0.83
C VAL A 242 -9.25 1.04 1.13
N HIS A 243 -10.20 0.99 0.20
CA HIS A 243 -11.53 1.56 0.38
C HIS A 243 -12.58 0.64 -0.19
N ALA A 244 -13.69 0.51 0.52
CA ALA A 244 -14.91 -0.11 0.04
C ALA A 244 -16.07 0.85 0.31
N VAL A 245 -16.93 1.07 -0.67
CA VAL A 245 -18.10 1.96 -0.54
C VAL A 245 -19.33 1.37 -1.19
N SER A 246 -20.51 1.68 -0.65
CA SER A 246 -21.79 1.56 -1.35
C SER A 246 -22.15 2.90 -1.98
N ARG A 247 -22.09 2.97 -3.31
CA ARG A 247 -22.32 4.20 -4.09
C ARG A 247 -23.76 4.27 -4.58
N ARG A 248 -24.41 5.41 -4.39
CA ARG A 248 -25.77 5.68 -4.93
C ARG A 248 -25.86 7.06 -5.56
N TYR A 249 -26.65 7.15 -6.62
CA TYR A 249 -26.98 8.41 -7.28
C TYR A 249 -28.26 8.99 -6.67
N HIS A 250 -28.22 10.27 -6.30
CA HIS A 250 -29.29 11.03 -5.69
C HIS A 250 -29.77 12.13 -6.66
N GLU A 251 -30.02 11.74 -7.91
CA GLU A 251 -30.49 12.65 -8.96
C GLU A 251 -29.61 13.92 -9.06
N GLN A 252 -30.24 15.10 -8.98
CA GLN A 252 -29.58 16.40 -9.10
C GLN A 252 -28.52 16.65 -8.02
N ALA A 253 -28.55 15.92 -6.90
CA ALA A 253 -27.55 16.03 -5.85
C ALA A 253 -26.25 15.27 -6.14
N GLY A 254 -26.25 14.37 -7.12
CA GLY A 254 -25.05 13.65 -7.55
C GLY A 254 -24.84 12.30 -6.84
N LEU A 255 -23.59 11.84 -6.80
CA LEU A 255 -23.21 10.54 -6.24
C LEU A 255 -22.76 10.68 -4.79
N PHE A 256 -23.20 9.75 -3.95
CA PHE A 256 -22.79 9.67 -2.56
C PHE A 256 -22.44 8.24 -2.15
N ASP A 257 -21.43 8.14 -1.30
CA ASP A 257 -20.82 6.90 -0.87
C ASP A 257 -21.06 6.67 0.61
N VAL A 258 -21.64 5.51 0.95
CA VAL A 258 -21.59 4.99 2.32
C VAL A 258 -20.29 4.20 2.45
N PRO A 259 -19.35 4.61 3.33
CA PRO A 259 -18.15 3.82 3.61
C PRO A 259 -18.53 2.45 4.15
N LEU A 260 -17.84 1.41 3.69
CA LEU A 260 -17.99 0.04 4.15
C LEU A 260 -16.79 -0.36 4.99
N ASN A 261 -17.08 -0.99 6.12
CA ASN A 261 -16.06 -1.44 7.03
C ASN A 261 -15.44 -2.75 6.54
N LEU A 262 -14.12 -2.72 6.31
CA LEU A 262 -13.31 -3.91 6.00
C LEU A 262 -12.87 -4.63 7.28
N TYR A 263 -12.94 -3.97 8.43
CA TYR A 263 -12.44 -4.47 9.72
C TYR A 263 -13.49 -4.28 10.82
N GLY A 264 -14.26 -5.33 11.10
CA GLY A 264 -15.22 -5.35 12.22
C GLY A 264 -16.67 -5.32 11.77
N ASP A 265 -17.50 -4.56 12.47
CA ASP A 265 -18.95 -4.64 12.34
C ASP A 265 -19.46 -4.17 10.98
N ALA A 266 -20.57 -4.77 10.55
CA ALA A 266 -21.18 -4.51 9.26
C ALA A 266 -21.61 -3.04 9.14
N SER A 267 -21.24 -2.40 8.03
CA SER A 267 -21.83 -1.10 7.67
C SER A 267 -23.25 -1.27 7.15
N ILE A 268 -24.08 -0.23 7.28
CA ILE A 268 -25.47 -0.25 6.85
C ILE A 268 -25.69 0.62 5.61
N GLU A 269 -26.16 0.04 4.51
CA GLU A 269 -26.77 0.80 3.41
C GLU A 269 -28.22 1.12 3.75
N CYS A 270 -28.47 2.40 4.04
CA CYS A 270 -29.75 2.89 4.54
C CYS A 270 -30.68 3.41 3.46
N ARG A 271 -30.18 3.61 2.24
CA ARG A 271 -30.93 4.24 1.16
C ARG A 271 -31.68 3.18 0.36
N ALA A 272 -32.95 3.45 0.09
CA ALA A 272 -33.83 2.56 -0.65
C ALA A 272 -33.36 2.40 -2.10
N GLY A 273 -33.51 1.18 -2.63
CA GLY A 273 -33.44 0.89 -4.06
C GLY A 273 -33.09 -0.58 -4.33
N SER A 274 -33.33 -1.01 -5.56
CA SER A 274 -33.17 -2.41 -5.99
C SER A 274 -31.76 -2.77 -6.45
N LEU A 275 -30.97 -1.75 -6.82
CA LEU A 275 -29.58 -1.85 -7.22
C LEU A 275 -28.68 -1.42 -6.07
N LEU A 276 -27.71 -2.26 -5.74
CA LEU A 276 -26.61 -1.98 -4.85
C LEU A 276 -25.33 -1.94 -5.68
N ARG A 277 -24.64 -0.81 -5.69
CA ARG A 277 -23.36 -0.65 -6.40
C ARG A 277 -22.24 -0.54 -5.37
N LEU A 278 -21.42 -1.57 -5.29
CA LEU A 278 -20.26 -1.61 -4.43
C LEU A 278 -19.02 -1.24 -5.24
N ILE A 279 -18.15 -0.42 -4.67
CA ILE A 279 -16.87 -0.04 -5.29
C ILE A 279 -15.77 -0.36 -4.31
N PHE A 280 -14.78 -1.10 -4.80
CA PHE A 280 -13.58 -1.49 -4.09
C PHE A 280 -12.39 -0.84 -4.77
N THR A 281 -11.62 -0.08 -4.00
CA THR A 281 -10.39 0.56 -4.46
C THR A 281 -9.20 -0.19 -3.88
N PHE A 282 -8.27 -0.57 -4.74
CA PHE A 282 -7.06 -1.29 -4.36
C PHE A 282 -5.85 -0.35 -4.24
N THR A 283 -4.81 -0.82 -3.57
CA THR A 283 -3.49 -0.15 -3.49
C THR A 283 -2.81 0.00 -4.85
N LYS A 284 -3.11 -0.90 -5.79
CA LYS A 284 -2.53 -1.00 -7.14
C LYS A 284 -3.56 -1.42 -8.16
N ASP A 285 -3.21 -1.34 -9.44
CA ASP A 285 -4.00 -1.94 -10.51
C ASP A 285 -4.10 -3.46 -10.31
N VAL A 286 -5.29 -4.01 -10.55
CA VAL A 286 -5.55 -5.45 -10.42
C VAL A 286 -6.19 -5.99 -11.67
N VAL A 287 -6.05 -7.30 -11.88
CA VAL A 287 -6.65 -8.06 -12.97
C VAL A 287 -7.10 -9.44 -12.47
N PRO A 288 -8.09 -10.08 -13.12
CA PRO A 288 -8.44 -11.47 -12.84
C PRO A 288 -7.25 -12.39 -13.14
N ALA A 289 -6.92 -13.28 -12.21
CA ALA A 289 -5.79 -14.19 -12.32
C ALA A 289 -5.94 -15.18 -13.49
N ASP A 290 -7.17 -15.50 -13.88
CA ASP A 290 -7.50 -16.35 -15.03
C ASP A 290 -7.77 -15.55 -16.32
N GLY A 291 -7.68 -14.22 -16.25
CA GLY A 291 -7.90 -13.30 -17.36
C GLY A 291 -9.36 -13.00 -17.68
N VAL A 292 -10.33 -13.47 -16.88
CA VAL A 292 -11.76 -13.25 -17.10
C VAL A 292 -12.41 -12.68 -15.84
N LEU A 293 -13.07 -11.52 -15.95
CA LEU A 293 -13.77 -10.91 -14.82
C LEU A 293 -15.19 -11.47 -14.72
N ASP A 294 -15.41 -12.53 -13.94
CA ASP A 294 -16.71 -13.20 -13.83
C ASP A 294 -17.09 -13.68 -12.41
N ASN A 295 -16.13 -14.07 -11.58
CA ASN A 295 -16.37 -14.72 -10.28
C ASN A 295 -15.57 -14.09 -9.12
N GLU A 296 -14.86 -12.99 -9.40
CA GLU A 296 -13.97 -12.32 -8.44
C GLU A 296 -14.72 -11.76 -7.23
N VAL A 297 -16.04 -11.55 -7.34
CA VAL A 297 -16.90 -11.11 -6.24
C VAL A 297 -18.02 -12.13 -6.01
N VAL A 298 -17.99 -12.74 -4.84
CA VAL A 298 -19.04 -13.64 -4.35
C VAL A 298 -19.91 -12.90 -3.34
N VAL A 299 -21.20 -12.81 -3.62
CA VAL A 299 -22.20 -12.19 -2.73
C VAL A 299 -23.19 -13.26 -2.27
N SER A 300 -23.50 -13.30 -0.98
CA SER A 300 -24.37 -14.34 -0.40
C SER A 300 -25.68 -14.55 -1.19
N ASN A 301 -25.76 -15.72 -1.85
CA ASN A 301 -26.87 -16.18 -2.70
C ASN A 301 -27.31 -15.23 -3.82
N ARG A 302 -26.40 -14.37 -4.32
CA ARG A 302 -26.69 -13.40 -5.39
C ARG A 302 -25.56 -13.36 -6.41
N GLN A 303 -25.91 -13.00 -7.63
CA GLN A 303 -24.91 -12.69 -8.66
C GLN A 303 -24.63 -11.19 -8.68
N ALA A 304 -23.39 -10.86 -9.00
CA ALA A 304 -22.95 -9.50 -9.25
C ALA A 304 -22.54 -9.35 -10.72
N VAL A 305 -22.79 -8.18 -11.30
CA VAL A 305 -22.18 -7.78 -12.57
C VAL A 305 -20.94 -6.98 -12.25
N LEU A 306 -19.80 -7.39 -12.80
CA LEU A 306 -18.49 -6.85 -12.46
C LEU A 306 -17.96 -5.96 -13.58
N SER A 307 -17.28 -4.89 -13.20
CA SER A 307 -16.43 -4.11 -14.09
C SER A 307 -15.19 -3.65 -13.33
N LEU A 308 -14.04 -3.68 -13.98
CA LEU A 308 -12.74 -3.35 -13.38
C LEU A 308 -12.03 -2.33 -14.26
N GLU A 309 -11.58 -1.23 -13.67
CA GLU A 309 -10.80 -0.18 -14.33
C GLU A 309 -9.59 0.18 -13.47
N GLY A 310 -8.40 -0.25 -13.90
CA GLY A 310 -7.15 -0.10 -13.14
C GLY A 310 -7.27 -0.71 -11.74
N ARG A 311 -7.31 0.16 -10.73
CA ARG A 311 -7.41 -0.19 -9.31
C ARG A 311 -8.82 -0.10 -8.72
N GLU A 312 -9.87 0.07 -9.52
CA GLU A 312 -11.25 0.15 -9.04
C GLU A 312 -12.12 -0.97 -9.59
N LEU A 313 -12.56 -1.88 -8.71
CA LEU A 313 -13.55 -2.90 -9.00
C LEU A 313 -14.93 -2.41 -8.61
N THR A 314 -15.87 -2.41 -9.55
CA THR A 314 -17.28 -2.17 -9.30
C THR A 314 -18.05 -3.48 -9.37
N ALA A 315 -18.84 -3.76 -8.33
CA ALA A 315 -19.78 -4.87 -8.28
C ALA A 315 -21.20 -4.32 -8.17
N GLU A 316 -21.99 -4.53 -9.21
CA GLU A 316 -23.40 -4.19 -9.21
C GLU A 316 -24.22 -5.43 -8.79
N ILE A 317 -25.15 -5.27 -7.86
CA ILE A 317 -25.91 -6.36 -7.24
C ILE A 317 -27.40 -6.01 -7.25
N TRP A 318 -28.22 -6.93 -7.77
CA TRP A 318 -29.67 -6.76 -7.88
C TRP A 318 -30.39 -7.60 -6.83
N GLY A 319 -31.53 -7.10 -6.36
CA GLY A 319 -32.40 -7.88 -5.46
C GLY A 319 -31.86 -8.01 -4.03
N ALA A 320 -31.03 -7.06 -3.60
CA ALA A 320 -30.69 -6.87 -2.18
C ALA A 320 -31.88 -6.21 -1.46
N SER A 321 -32.78 -7.01 -0.89
CA SER A 321 -33.97 -6.53 -0.19
C SER A 321 -33.67 -6.13 1.26
N SER A 322 -34.30 -5.06 1.74
CA SER A 322 -34.27 -4.70 3.16
C SER A 322 -35.36 -5.44 3.95
N PRO A 323 -35.09 -5.95 5.17
CA PRO A 323 -33.78 -6.06 5.81
C PRO A 323 -33.02 -7.32 5.33
N SER A 324 -31.71 -7.22 5.09
CA SER A 324 -30.86 -8.40 4.89
C SER A 324 -29.38 -8.14 5.19
N CYS A 325 -28.67 -9.20 5.59
CA CYS A 325 -27.21 -9.18 5.71
C CYS A 325 -26.60 -9.82 4.45
N LEU A 326 -25.65 -9.11 3.85
CA LEU A 326 -24.87 -9.57 2.73
C LEU A 326 -23.44 -9.82 3.18
N THR A 327 -22.90 -10.96 2.80
CA THR A 327 -21.47 -11.23 2.89
C THR A 327 -20.92 -11.07 1.48
N VAL A 328 -19.91 -10.22 1.35
CA VAL A 328 -19.22 -9.95 0.08
C VAL A 328 -17.78 -10.42 0.24
N ALA A 329 -17.36 -11.38 -0.57
CA ALA A 329 -16.01 -11.89 -0.60
C ALA A 329 -15.39 -11.61 -1.98
N ILE A 330 -14.15 -11.17 -1.98
CA ILE A 330 -13.37 -10.85 -3.17
C ILE A 330 -12.21 -11.84 -3.24
N SER A 331 -12.02 -12.48 -4.39
CA SER A 331 -10.95 -13.44 -4.60
C SER A 331 -10.56 -13.48 -6.07
N GLY A 332 -9.49 -14.20 -6.43
CA GLY A 332 -9.12 -14.39 -7.83
C GLY A 332 -8.50 -13.17 -8.52
N LEU A 333 -8.30 -12.06 -7.81
CA LEU A 333 -7.58 -10.90 -8.32
C LEU A 333 -6.08 -10.98 -7.98
N VAL A 334 -5.27 -10.56 -8.94
CA VAL A 334 -3.81 -10.37 -8.82
C VAL A 334 -3.43 -8.98 -9.31
N ASP A 335 -2.23 -8.49 -8.99
CA ASP A 335 -1.68 -7.30 -9.66
C ASP A 335 -1.14 -7.65 -11.06
N LEU A 336 -0.61 -6.65 -11.76
CA LEU A 336 -0.04 -6.84 -13.10
C LEU A 336 1.21 -7.74 -13.09
N GLU A 337 1.83 -7.90 -11.91
CA GLU A 337 2.97 -8.76 -11.64
C GLU A 337 2.56 -10.17 -11.15
N GLY A 338 1.26 -10.44 -11.05
CA GLY A 338 0.70 -11.74 -10.67
C GLY A 338 0.66 -12.04 -9.16
N GLN A 339 0.89 -11.05 -8.30
CA GLN A 339 0.77 -11.21 -6.85
C GLN A 339 -0.72 -11.19 -6.42
N PRO A 340 -1.18 -12.16 -5.60
CA PRO A 340 -2.58 -12.28 -5.20
C PRO A 340 -2.99 -11.20 -4.19
N LEU A 341 -4.30 -10.97 -4.01
CA LEU A 341 -4.76 -10.06 -2.96
C LEU A 341 -4.26 -10.45 -1.55
N GLU A 342 -3.80 -9.46 -0.79
CA GLU A 342 -3.49 -9.58 0.64
C GLU A 342 -4.40 -8.70 1.52
N GLY A 343 -4.49 -9.06 2.80
CA GLY A 343 -5.36 -8.39 3.77
C GLY A 343 -6.82 -8.86 3.70
N PRO A 344 -7.75 -8.14 4.35
CA PRO A 344 -9.16 -8.52 4.33
C PRO A 344 -9.72 -8.33 2.93
N ASN A 345 -10.27 -9.42 2.41
CA ASN A 345 -10.96 -9.46 1.12
C ASN A 345 -12.44 -9.83 1.29
N GLN A 346 -12.94 -9.81 2.53
CA GLN A 346 -14.32 -10.13 2.87
C GLN A 346 -14.90 -9.05 3.79
N LEU A 347 -16.13 -8.63 3.53
CA LEU A 347 -16.89 -7.73 4.39
C LEU A 347 -18.33 -8.18 4.58
N CYS A 348 -18.94 -7.71 5.67
CA CYS A 348 -20.37 -7.81 5.90
C CYS A 348 -21.04 -6.45 5.68
N LEU A 349 -22.17 -6.46 4.99
CA LEU A 349 -22.97 -5.28 4.68
C LEU A 349 -24.42 -5.55 5.07
N GLY A 350 -24.96 -4.71 5.95
CA GLY A 350 -26.38 -4.70 6.26
C GLY A 350 -27.15 -3.82 5.28
N ILE A 351 -28.25 -4.33 4.76
CA ILE A 351 -29.22 -3.57 3.98
C ILE A 351 -30.40 -3.32 4.90
N LEU A 352 -30.52 -2.09 5.40
CA LEU A 352 -31.60 -1.69 6.29
C LEU A 352 -32.09 -0.30 5.88
N THR A 353 -33.09 -0.28 5.00
CA THR A 353 -33.70 0.96 4.53
C THR A 353 -34.16 1.80 5.70
N ALA A 354 -33.84 3.09 5.66
CA ALA A 354 -34.20 4.12 6.65
C ALA A 354 -33.43 4.13 7.98
N ASP A 355 -32.40 3.29 8.14
CA ASP A 355 -31.44 3.38 9.25
C ASP A 355 -30.38 4.46 8.95
N VAL A 356 -30.78 5.72 9.10
CA VAL A 356 -30.00 6.88 8.66
C VAL A 356 -28.72 7.04 9.47
N ASN A 357 -28.76 6.71 10.76
CA ASN A 357 -27.57 6.76 11.62
C ASN A 357 -26.68 5.51 11.52
N GLY A 358 -27.19 4.41 10.93
CA GLY A 358 -26.43 3.18 10.69
C GLY A 358 -26.21 2.35 11.94
N ASP A 359 -27.12 2.43 12.93
CA ASP A 359 -27.00 1.72 14.22
C ASP A 359 -27.66 0.33 14.24
N GLY A 360 -28.16 -0.12 13.09
CA GLY A 360 -28.87 -1.39 12.91
C GLY A 360 -30.34 -1.33 13.32
N LYS A 361 -30.91 -0.15 13.63
CA LYS A 361 -32.30 -0.03 14.13
C LYS A 361 -33.00 1.21 13.57
N VAL A 362 -34.06 0.99 12.80
CA VAL A 362 -34.91 2.08 12.31
C VAL A 362 -35.83 2.58 13.43
N ASN A 363 -35.55 3.75 14.00
CA ASN A 363 -36.23 4.27 15.17
C ASN A 363 -36.40 5.81 15.15
N ILE A 364 -36.73 6.40 16.32
CA ILE A 364 -36.98 7.84 16.44
C ILE A 364 -35.73 8.69 16.17
N PHE A 365 -34.53 8.16 16.39
CA PHE A 365 -33.28 8.88 16.12
C PHE A 365 -33.05 9.09 14.62
N ASP A 366 -33.49 8.16 13.75
CA ASP A 366 -33.48 8.34 12.29
C ASP A 366 -34.46 9.41 11.84
N LEU A 367 -35.66 9.39 12.41
CA LEU A 367 -36.68 10.41 12.16
C LEU A 367 -36.18 11.80 12.57
N VAL A 368 -35.56 11.93 13.74
CA VAL A 368 -35.03 13.21 14.21
C VAL A 368 -33.87 13.68 13.34
N SER A 369 -32.94 12.79 12.99
CA SER A 369 -31.81 13.11 12.11
C SER A 369 -32.29 13.62 10.74
N THR A 370 -33.25 12.91 10.14
CA THR A 370 -33.83 13.28 8.84
C THR A 370 -34.64 14.56 8.92
N ARG A 371 -35.45 14.71 9.96
CA ARG A 371 -36.23 15.94 10.22
C ARG A 371 -35.31 17.16 10.30
N ASN A 372 -34.17 17.04 10.99
CA ASN A 372 -33.22 18.14 11.15
C ASN A 372 -32.54 18.53 9.83
N ALA A 373 -32.45 17.60 8.88
CA ALA A 373 -31.90 17.85 7.54
C ALA A 373 -32.96 18.24 6.49
N MET A 374 -34.25 18.25 6.85
CA MET A 374 -35.33 18.58 5.91
C MET A 374 -35.16 19.96 5.28
N ASN A 375 -35.47 20.04 3.98
CA ASN A 375 -35.33 21.24 3.15
C ASN A 375 -33.90 21.81 3.08
N GLN A 376 -32.91 21.09 3.59
CA GLN A 376 -31.51 21.38 3.34
C GLN A 376 -31.09 20.70 2.02
N PRO A 377 -30.13 21.28 1.29
CA PRO A 377 -29.52 20.57 0.16
C PRO A 377 -28.88 19.27 0.63
N VAL A 378 -28.92 18.26 -0.23
CA VAL A 378 -28.22 16.99 -0.04
C VAL A 378 -26.71 17.24 -0.24
N THR A 379 -25.91 16.81 0.73
CA THR A 379 -24.45 16.99 0.78
C THR A 379 -23.79 15.74 1.34
N ALA A 380 -22.45 15.68 1.30
CA ALA A 380 -21.68 14.55 1.82
C ALA A 380 -21.88 14.26 3.32
N THR A 381 -22.42 15.20 4.11
CA THR A 381 -22.65 15.01 5.54
C THR A 381 -24.09 14.60 5.90
N ASN A 382 -25.06 14.76 4.98
CA ASN A 382 -26.47 14.51 5.26
C ASN A 382 -27.17 13.62 4.22
N PHE A 383 -26.47 13.13 3.20
CA PHE A 383 -27.08 12.35 2.11
C PHE A 383 -27.83 11.10 2.57
N ARG A 384 -27.46 10.52 3.71
CA ARG A 384 -28.16 9.37 4.31
C ARG A 384 -29.62 9.68 4.66
N ALA A 385 -29.96 10.95 4.90
CA ALA A 385 -31.32 11.40 5.20
C ALA A 385 -32.20 11.53 3.94
N ASP A 386 -31.62 11.52 2.73
CA ASP A 386 -32.35 11.38 1.47
C ASP A 386 -32.54 9.87 1.20
N VAL A 387 -33.40 9.25 2.01
CA VAL A 387 -33.60 7.80 2.10
C VAL A 387 -34.07 7.22 0.77
N ASN A 388 -34.86 7.96 0.01
CA ASN A 388 -35.33 7.52 -1.31
C ASN A 388 -34.40 7.91 -2.48
N ALA A 389 -33.26 8.55 -2.18
CA ALA A 389 -32.28 9.04 -3.14
C ALA A 389 -32.88 9.96 -4.23
N SER A 390 -33.84 10.81 -3.86
CA SER A 390 -34.51 11.73 -4.78
C SER A 390 -33.73 12.99 -5.10
N GLY A 391 -32.63 13.25 -4.38
CA GLY A 391 -31.87 14.50 -4.43
C GLY A 391 -32.45 15.61 -3.55
N ALA A 392 -33.47 15.33 -2.74
CA ALA A 392 -34.07 16.31 -1.83
C ALA A 392 -34.58 15.68 -0.53
N ILE A 393 -34.08 16.15 0.61
CA ILE A 393 -34.52 15.67 1.94
C ILE A 393 -35.86 16.32 2.30
N ASN A 394 -36.93 15.54 2.29
CA ASN A 394 -38.29 16.06 2.45
C ASN A 394 -39.23 15.08 3.20
N ILE A 395 -40.54 15.35 3.15
CA ILE A 395 -41.54 14.57 3.87
C ILE A 395 -41.62 13.10 3.38
N PHE A 396 -41.27 12.83 2.13
CA PHE A 396 -41.26 11.47 1.59
C PHE A 396 -40.17 10.60 2.22
N ASP A 397 -39.04 11.19 2.64
CA ASP A 397 -38.00 10.48 3.40
C ASP A 397 -38.47 10.15 4.82
N LEU A 398 -39.14 11.09 5.49
CA LEU A 398 -39.77 10.82 6.79
C LEU A 398 -40.85 9.74 6.70
N VAL A 399 -41.63 9.72 5.61
CA VAL A 399 -42.60 8.65 5.35
C VAL A 399 -41.90 7.32 5.11
N ALA A 400 -40.77 7.31 4.39
CA ALA A 400 -39.97 6.11 4.19
C ALA A 400 -39.45 5.56 5.53
N ILE A 401 -38.97 6.41 6.43
CA ILE A 401 -38.56 5.99 7.78
C ILE A 401 -39.75 5.46 8.58
N ARG A 402 -40.87 6.19 8.58
CA ARG A 402 -42.09 5.77 9.26
C ARG A 402 -42.54 4.37 8.83
N ASN A 403 -42.46 4.07 7.54
CA ASN A 403 -42.88 2.78 6.99
C ASN A 403 -41.93 1.61 7.35
N ASN A 404 -40.71 1.91 7.79
CA ASN A 404 -39.72 0.92 8.21
C ASN A 404 -39.46 0.95 9.74
N LEU A 405 -40.23 1.71 10.52
CA LEU A 405 -40.04 1.81 11.98
C LEU A 405 -40.07 0.45 12.67
N ASN A 406 -39.22 0.32 13.69
CA ASN A 406 -39.01 -0.89 14.49
C ASN A 406 -38.38 -2.07 13.72
N MET A 407 -37.88 -1.84 12.50
CA MET A 407 -37.00 -2.82 11.86
C MET A 407 -35.63 -2.77 12.52
N THR A 408 -35.08 -3.95 12.77
CA THR A 408 -33.73 -4.12 13.31
C THR A 408 -32.98 -5.11 12.45
N LEU A 409 -31.69 -4.87 12.27
CA LEU A 409 -30.79 -5.77 11.59
C LEU A 409 -29.56 -5.97 12.47
N ASP A 410 -29.22 -7.24 12.70
CA ASP A 410 -28.01 -7.66 13.37
C ASP A 410 -27.28 -8.59 12.41
N CYS A 411 -26.11 -8.17 11.96
CA CYS A 411 -25.29 -8.93 11.02
C CYS A 411 -24.06 -9.44 11.74
N ASP A 412 -23.89 -10.75 11.77
CA ASP A 412 -22.68 -11.37 12.30
C ASP A 412 -21.45 -10.83 11.54
N SER A 413 -20.44 -10.37 12.28
CA SER A 413 -19.17 -9.93 11.71
C SER A 413 -18.48 -11.13 11.04
N PRO A 414 -17.79 -10.94 9.88
CA PRO A 414 -17.11 -12.04 9.24
C PRO A 414 -15.99 -12.58 10.16
N PRO A 415 -15.67 -13.88 10.10
CA PRO A 415 -14.55 -14.43 10.84
C PRO A 415 -13.27 -13.70 10.43
N GLN A 416 -12.59 -13.07 11.39
CA GLN A 416 -11.27 -12.48 11.16
C GLN A 416 -10.26 -13.62 11.01
N HIS A 417 -9.73 -13.80 9.80
CA HIS A 417 -8.66 -14.76 9.52
C HIS A 417 -7.31 -14.08 9.45
#